data_AF-A0A2V8VBK7-F1
#
_entry.id   AF-A0A2V8VBK7-F1
#
_cell.length_a   1.000
_cell.length_b   1.000
_cell.length_c   1.000
_cell.angle_alpha   90.00
_cell.angle_beta   90.00
_cell.angle_gamma   90.00
#
_symmetry.space_group_name_H-M   'P 1'
#
loop_
_entity.id
_entity.type
_entity.pdbx_description
1 polymer ?
#
loop_
_entity_poly.entity_id
_entity_poly.type
_entity_poly.pdbx_seq_one_letter_code
_entity_poly.pdbx_strand_id
1 'polypeptide(L)'
;MGLFRLAADKVAHIFGVRVTKRLRGKLYSVLEKLDHGHHVMRIYCKNLVGRMYEKFSTFLRVEVCVNRMKDLGLNKGTENLECLRQKLVDITHRFAGFEAQSLNVHVDFPLFQKIALPIASPKTKIAGIKIHDTRMMRLMEVLRHGGTQLNGWRSDNIHQAILTSFGLSADRNTHTQLRYDVRKMKAHGPLERNGGAICTASPTKGPKLR
;
A
#
# COMPACT_ATOMS: atom_id res chain seq x y z
N MET A 1 3.64 5.57 -3.70
CA MET A 1 2.46 4.80 -3.22
C MET A 1 2.65 3.27 -3.27
N GLY A 2 3.75 2.72 -3.85
CA GLY A 2 3.87 1.28 -4.08
C GLY A 2 4.26 0.40 -2.88
N LEU A 3 5.03 0.93 -1.92
CA LEU A 3 5.59 0.13 -0.81
C LEU A 3 4.54 -0.41 0.19
N PHE A 4 3.40 0.26 0.34
CA PHE A 4 2.38 -0.09 1.36
C PHE A 4 1.32 -1.09 0.88
N ARG A 5 1.43 -1.63 -0.34
CA ARG A 5 0.50 -2.65 -0.88
C ARG A 5 1.26 -3.90 -1.37
N LEU A 6 2.18 -4.41 -0.56
CA LEU A 6 2.73 -5.76 -0.71
C LEU A 6 1.68 -6.79 -0.27
N ALA A 7 0.69 -7.01 -1.14
CA ALA A 7 -0.29 -8.07 -0.98
C ALA A 7 0.37 -9.46 -1.15
N ALA A 8 -0.28 -10.50 -0.62
CA ALA A 8 0.27 -11.85 -0.54
C ALA A 8 0.67 -12.44 -1.91
N ASP A 9 -0.04 -12.05 -2.97
CA ASP A 9 0.27 -12.39 -4.36
C ASP A 9 1.62 -11.82 -4.82
N LYS A 10 1.89 -10.53 -4.53
CA LYS A 10 3.16 -9.89 -4.86
C LYS A 10 4.31 -10.46 -4.06
N VAL A 11 4.09 -10.74 -2.77
CA VAL A 11 5.08 -11.43 -1.93
C VAL A 11 5.44 -12.78 -2.53
N ALA A 12 4.44 -13.58 -2.91
CA ALA A 12 4.68 -14.88 -3.51
C ALA A 12 5.41 -14.79 -4.85
N HIS A 13 5.08 -13.79 -5.68
CA HIS A 13 5.79 -13.51 -6.94
C HIS A 13 7.27 -13.17 -6.71
N ILE A 14 7.59 -12.34 -5.72
CA ILE A 14 8.99 -11.99 -5.36
C ILE A 14 9.78 -13.24 -5.01
N PHE A 15 9.22 -14.13 -4.19
CA PHE A 15 9.89 -15.37 -3.79
C PHE A 15 9.78 -16.51 -4.82
N GLY A 16 9.03 -16.34 -5.90
CA GLY A 16 8.78 -17.40 -6.89
C GLY A 16 7.96 -18.57 -6.36
N VAL A 17 7.13 -18.32 -5.35
CA VAL A 17 6.25 -19.32 -4.76
C VAL A 17 4.87 -19.17 -5.38
N ARG A 18 4.26 -20.28 -5.80
CA ARG A 18 2.89 -20.28 -6.32
C ARG A 18 1.89 -20.28 -5.16
N VAL A 19 1.02 -19.28 -5.11
CA VAL A 19 -0.10 -19.25 -4.15
C VAL A 19 -1.13 -20.31 -4.56
N THR A 20 -1.39 -21.27 -3.67
CA THR A 20 -2.41 -22.30 -3.85
C THR A 20 -3.29 -22.37 -2.61
N LYS A 21 -4.53 -22.89 -2.72
CA LYS A 21 -5.41 -23.10 -1.55
C LYS A 21 -4.78 -23.98 -0.45
N ARG A 22 -3.75 -24.77 -0.80
CA ARG A 22 -3.01 -25.66 0.10
C ARG A 22 -1.69 -25.05 0.62
N LEU A 23 -1.40 -23.79 0.32
CA LEU A 23 -0.17 -23.14 0.75
C LEU A 23 -0.14 -23.06 2.28
N ARG A 24 0.70 -23.88 2.91
CA ARG A 24 0.98 -23.82 4.35
C ARG A 24 2.05 -22.76 4.61
N GLY A 25 1.74 -21.80 5.47
CA GLY A 25 2.64 -20.72 5.90
C GLY A 25 2.02 -19.33 5.77
N LYS A 26 2.61 -18.34 6.43
CA LYS A 26 2.15 -16.94 6.38
C LYS A 26 2.88 -16.18 5.28
N LEU A 27 2.14 -15.33 4.57
CA LEU A 27 2.66 -14.36 3.59
C LEU A 27 2.30 -12.97 4.10
N TYR A 28 3.28 -12.17 4.49
CA TYR A 28 3.02 -10.80 4.97
C TYR A 28 4.27 -9.93 4.82
N SER A 29 4.06 -8.62 4.76
CA SER A 29 5.12 -7.61 4.77
C SER A 29 4.97 -6.74 6.02
N VAL A 30 6.09 -6.34 6.60
CA VAL A 30 6.18 -5.44 7.74
C VAL A 30 7.15 -4.33 7.36
N LEU A 31 6.72 -3.09 7.54
CA LEU A 31 7.62 -1.94 7.49
C LEU A 31 7.92 -1.51 8.91
N GLU A 32 9.13 -1.78 9.38
CA GLU A 32 9.59 -1.35 10.69
C GLU A 32 10.38 -0.05 10.56
N LYS A 33 10.08 0.91 11.42
CA LYS A 33 10.91 2.09 11.62
C LYS A 33 11.91 1.73 12.71
N LEU A 34 13.20 1.71 12.39
CA LEU A 34 14.22 1.63 13.42
C LEU A 34 14.41 3.01 14.03
N ASP A 35 14.73 3.05 15.33
CA ASP A 35 15.31 4.24 15.94
C ASP A 35 16.52 4.65 15.08
N HIS A 36 16.70 5.96 14.86
CA HIS A 36 17.60 6.59 13.88
C HIS A 36 17.03 6.84 12.46
N GLY A 37 15.75 6.56 12.20
CA GLY A 37 15.06 7.06 11.00
C GLY A 37 15.25 6.24 9.72
N HIS A 38 16.01 5.14 9.79
CA HIS A 38 16.12 4.20 8.68
C HIS A 38 14.94 3.22 8.68
N HIS A 39 14.22 3.19 7.56
CA HIS A 39 13.11 2.25 7.36
C HIS A 39 13.65 0.88 6.92
N VAL A 40 13.25 -0.17 7.62
CA VAL A 40 13.52 -1.55 7.21
C VAL A 40 12.22 -2.17 6.74
N MET A 41 12.19 -2.54 5.47
CA MET A 41 11.11 -3.36 4.95
C MET A 41 11.48 -4.84 5.09
N ARG A 42 10.62 -5.59 5.77
CA ARG A 42 10.73 -7.05 5.89
C ARG A 42 9.55 -7.71 5.19
N ILE A 43 9.84 -8.74 4.42
CA ILE A 43 8.82 -9.52 3.73
C ILE A 43 9.02 -10.99 4.09
N TYR A 44 7.94 -11.61 4.52
CA TYR A 44 7.93 -13.00 4.97
C TYR A 44 7.14 -13.85 3.99
N CYS A 45 7.77 -14.94 3.55
CA CYS A 45 7.12 -15.99 2.76
C CYS A 45 7.48 -17.35 3.34
N LYS A 46 6.58 -17.95 4.14
CA LYS A 46 6.90 -19.15 4.94
C LYS A 46 8.12 -18.88 5.85
N ASN A 47 9.18 -19.66 5.73
CA ASN A 47 10.42 -19.46 6.49
C ASN A 47 11.48 -18.67 5.70
N LEU A 48 11.11 -18.09 4.56
CA LEU A 48 11.93 -17.17 3.77
C LEU A 48 11.68 -15.74 4.24
N VAL A 49 12.76 -14.96 4.35
CA VAL A 49 12.69 -13.56 4.78
C VAL A 49 13.46 -12.69 3.80
N GLY A 50 12.79 -11.70 3.22
CA GLY A 50 13.41 -10.64 2.43
C GLY A 50 13.55 -9.42 3.31
N ARG A 51 14.70 -8.75 3.26
CA ARG A 51 14.95 -7.49 3.98
C ARG A 51 15.45 -6.46 2.99
N MET A 52 14.97 -5.24 3.15
CA MET A 52 15.44 -4.10 2.39
C MET A 52 15.61 -2.94 3.34
N TYR A 53 16.81 -2.39 3.38
CA TYR A 53 17.16 -1.31 4.30
C TYR A 53 18.29 -0.47 3.74
N GLU A 54 18.30 0.79 4.16
CA GLU A 54 19.39 1.69 3.87
C GLU A 54 20.59 1.36 4.77
N LYS A 55 21.77 1.24 4.17
CA LYS A 55 23.03 1.02 4.87
C LYS A 55 23.91 2.25 4.72
N PHE A 56 24.32 2.81 5.87
CA PHE A 56 25.20 3.98 5.95
C PHE A 56 24.69 5.21 5.17
N SER A 57 23.37 5.39 5.07
CA SER A 57 22.75 6.51 4.33
C SER A 57 23.18 6.66 2.86
N THR A 58 23.77 5.60 2.28
CA THR A 58 24.42 5.69 0.95
C THR A 58 23.92 4.61 -0.01
N PHE A 59 23.63 3.41 0.50
CA PHE A 59 23.23 2.28 -0.34
C PHE A 59 21.97 1.62 0.18
N LEU A 60 21.04 1.29 -0.72
CA LEU A 60 19.93 0.40 -0.41
C LEU A 60 20.40 -1.05 -0.53
N ARG A 61 20.38 -1.78 0.59
CA ARG A 61 20.76 -3.19 0.62
C ARG A 61 19.54 -4.08 0.61
N VAL A 62 19.54 -5.05 -0.28
CA VAL A 62 18.52 -6.09 -0.39
C VAL A 62 19.13 -7.42 0.04
N GLU A 63 18.47 -8.11 0.97
CA GLU A 63 18.90 -9.41 1.48
C GLU A 63 17.76 -10.42 1.44
N VAL A 64 18.11 -11.67 1.18
CA VAL A 64 17.18 -12.80 1.24
C VAL A 64 17.75 -13.86 2.17
N CYS A 65 17.05 -14.14 3.27
CA CYS A 65 17.40 -15.17 4.23
C CYS A 65 16.55 -16.42 3.99
N VAL A 66 17.21 -17.57 3.85
CA VAL A 66 16.57 -18.88 3.64
C VAL A 66 16.79 -19.74 4.87
N ASN A 67 15.79 -19.78 5.76
CA ASN A 67 15.88 -20.68 6.93
C ASN A 67 15.56 -22.13 6.57
N ARG A 68 14.88 -22.37 5.44
CA ARG A 68 14.49 -23.71 4.99
C ARG A 68 14.56 -23.85 3.47
N MET A 69 15.57 -24.58 2.99
CA MET A 69 15.78 -24.89 1.55
C MET A 69 14.54 -25.50 0.86
N LYS A 70 13.76 -26.33 1.58
CA LYS A 70 12.55 -26.97 1.06
C LYS A 70 11.48 -25.96 0.63
N ASP A 71 11.48 -24.75 1.20
CA ASP A 71 10.52 -23.72 0.79
C ASP A 71 10.82 -23.17 -0.61
N LEU A 72 12.05 -23.35 -1.10
CA LEU A 72 12.50 -23.07 -2.47
C LEU A 72 12.46 -24.32 -3.39
N GLY A 73 11.97 -25.46 -2.87
CA GLY A 73 11.97 -26.74 -3.56
C GLY A 73 13.32 -27.45 -3.57
N LEU A 74 14.27 -27.05 -2.71
CA LEU A 74 15.61 -27.64 -2.64
C LEU A 74 15.80 -28.49 -1.38
N ASN A 75 16.61 -29.54 -1.49
CA ASN A 75 17.06 -30.31 -0.33
C ASN A 75 18.28 -29.64 0.32
N LYS A 76 18.56 -29.98 1.57
CA LYS A 76 19.78 -29.53 2.24
C LYS A 76 20.95 -30.36 1.68
N GLY A 77 21.96 -29.68 1.16
CA GLY A 77 23.19 -30.31 0.65
C GLY A 77 24.02 -29.29 -0.13
N THR A 78 25.35 -29.49 -0.15
CA THR A 78 26.30 -28.58 -0.80
C THR A 78 26.20 -28.62 -2.32
N GLU A 79 25.73 -29.73 -2.88
CA GLU A 79 25.45 -29.92 -4.30
C GLU A 79 24.36 -28.96 -4.83
N ASN A 80 23.49 -28.46 -3.95
CA ASN A 80 22.41 -27.53 -4.30
C ASN A 80 22.80 -26.05 -4.16
N LEU A 81 24.06 -25.73 -3.78
CA LEU A 81 24.48 -24.35 -3.51
C LEU A 81 24.40 -23.45 -4.74
N GLU A 82 24.77 -23.96 -5.92
CA GLU A 82 24.71 -23.16 -7.15
C GLU A 82 23.25 -22.89 -7.55
N CYS A 83 22.39 -23.91 -7.48
CA CYS A 83 20.95 -23.75 -7.71
C CYS A 83 20.31 -22.77 -6.70
N LEU A 84 20.74 -22.83 -5.44
CA LEU A 84 20.31 -21.89 -4.41
C LEU A 84 20.75 -20.46 -4.77
N ARG A 85 22.02 -20.26 -5.12
CA ARG A 85 22.58 -18.95 -5.52
C ARG A 85 21.74 -18.34 -6.65
N GLN A 86 21.43 -19.13 -7.67
CA GLN A 86 20.67 -18.67 -8.83
C GLN A 86 19.24 -18.25 -8.45
N LYS A 87 18.55 -19.07 -7.65
CA LYS A 87 17.22 -18.71 -7.12
C LYS A 87 17.28 -17.44 -6.27
N LEU A 88 18.31 -17.27 -5.44
CA LEU A 88 18.47 -16.08 -4.61
C LEU A 88 18.70 -14.83 -5.46
N VAL A 89 19.53 -14.91 -6.51
CA VAL A 89 19.72 -13.82 -7.47
C VAL A 89 18.38 -13.44 -8.12
N ASP A 90 17.59 -14.41 -8.58
CA ASP A 90 16.28 -14.15 -9.20
C ASP A 90 15.27 -13.51 -8.24
N ILE A 91 15.26 -13.94 -6.98
CA ILE A 91 14.42 -13.33 -5.94
C ILE A 91 14.87 -11.88 -5.72
N THR A 92 16.17 -11.64 -5.58
CA THR A 92 16.73 -10.31 -5.34
C THR A 92 16.45 -9.37 -6.51
N HIS A 93 16.57 -9.85 -7.75
CA HIS A 93 16.25 -9.10 -8.96
C HIS A 93 14.76 -8.72 -9.03
N ARG A 94 13.85 -9.67 -8.78
CA ARG A 94 12.40 -9.38 -8.69
C ARG A 94 12.08 -8.40 -7.58
N PHE A 95 12.82 -8.48 -6.47
CA PHE A 95 12.59 -7.60 -5.33
C PHE A 95 13.04 -6.16 -5.63
N ALA A 96 14.22 -5.98 -6.22
CA ALA A 96 14.69 -4.69 -6.71
C ALA A 96 13.77 -4.12 -7.81
N GLY A 97 13.30 -4.96 -8.74
CA GLY A 97 12.33 -4.53 -9.76
C GLY A 97 11.00 -4.05 -9.18
N PHE A 98 10.51 -4.72 -8.12
CA PHE A 98 9.33 -4.27 -7.39
C PHE A 98 9.55 -2.91 -6.69
N GLU A 99 10.74 -2.71 -6.11
CA GLU A 99 11.09 -1.45 -5.46
C GLU A 99 11.21 -0.31 -6.47
N ALA A 100 11.93 -0.52 -7.57
CA ALA A 100 12.00 0.42 -8.68
C ALA A 100 10.60 0.80 -9.19
N GLN A 101 9.70 -0.16 -9.43
CA GLN A 101 8.31 0.14 -9.81
C GLN A 101 7.53 0.90 -8.73
N SER A 102 7.80 0.61 -7.45
CA SER A 102 7.12 1.24 -6.32
C SER A 102 7.56 2.69 -6.09
N LEU A 103 8.82 2.99 -6.40
CA LEU A 103 9.42 4.33 -6.39
C LEU A 103 9.20 5.09 -7.69
N ASN A 104 8.97 4.39 -8.80
CA ASN A 104 8.65 4.96 -10.10
C ASN A 104 7.20 5.49 -10.16
N VAL A 105 6.86 6.35 -9.20
CA VAL A 105 5.60 7.09 -9.17
C VAL A 105 5.78 8.28 -10.10
N HIS A 106 5.56 8.08 -11.40
CA HIS A 106 5.33 9.21 -12.28
C HIS A 106 4.10 9.95 -11.77
N VAL A 107 4.24 11.27 -11.59
CA VAL A 107 3.09 12.14 -11.32
C VAL A 107 2.22 12.08 -12.57
N ASP A 108 1.13 11.33 -12.50
CA ASP A 108 0.12 11.29 -13.56
C ASP A 108 -0.59 12.64 -13.60
N PHE A 109 0.02 13.60 -14.29
CA PHE A 109 -0.47 14.97 -14.41
C PHE A 109 -1.89 15.02 -14.99
N PRO A 110 -2.26 14.19 -15.99
CA PRO A 110 -3.66 14.03 -16.41
C PRO A 110 -4.60 13.61 -15.28
N LEU A 111 -4.21 12.67 -14.41
CA LEU A 111 -5.01 12.29 -13.24
C LEU A 111 -5.18 13.47 -12.27
N PHE A 112 -4.11 14.20 -11.98
CA PHE A 112 -4.17 15.37 -11.11
C PHE A 112 -5.07 16.48 -11.66
N GLN A 113 -4.99 16.74 -12.97
CA GLN A 113 -5.90 17.66 -13.65
C GLN A 113 -7.35 17.16 -13.56
N LYS A 114 -7.59 15.87 -13.78
CA LYS A 114 -8.92 15.28 -13.73
C LYS A 114 -9.58 15.41 -12.36
N ILE A 115 -8.85 15.11 -11.28
CA ILE A 115 -9.41 15.21 -9.92
C ILE A 115 -9.64 16.67 -9.49
N ALA A 116 -8.91 17.62 -10.06
CA ALA A 116 -9.07 19.05 -9.79
C ALA A 116 -10.30 19.66 -10.49
N LEU A 117 -10.79 19.04 -11.57
CA LEU A 117 -11.97 19.49 -12.30
C LEU A 117 -13.27 18.96 -11.66
N PRO A 118 -14.40 19.69 -11.77
CA PRO A 118 -15.68 19.21 -11.27
C PRO A 118 -16.24 18.04 -12.12
N ILE A 119 -16.93 17.11 -11.47
CA ILE A 119 -17.63 15.99 -12.12
C ILE A 119 -19.13 16.28 -12.17
N ALA A 120 -19.73 16.14 -13.36
CA ALA A 120 -21.17 16.13 -13.51
C ALA A 120 -21.71 14.77 -13.04
N SER A 121 -22.53 14.77 -11.98
CA SER A 121 -23.29 13.59 -11.54
C SER A 121 -24.77 13.80 -11.88
N PRO A 122 -25.55 12.74 -12.15
CA PRO A 122 -26.91 12.84 -12.71
C PRO A 122 -27.86 13.77 -11.96
N LYS A 123 -27.64 13.96 -10.65
CA LYS A 123 -28.48 14.80 -9.79
C LYS A 123 -27.81 16.09 -9.31
N THR A 124 -26.48 16.20 -9.37
CA THR A 124 -25.72 17.29 -8.75
C THR A 124 -24.33 17.42 -9.36
N LYS A 125 -23.82 18.64 -9.54
CA LYS A 125 -22.40 18.90 -9.84
C LYS A 125 -21.55 18.69 -8.58
N ILE A 126 -20.52 17.86 -8.68
CA ILE A 126 -19.57 17.61 -7.58
C ILE A 126 -18.30 18.40 -7.88
N ALA A 127 -17.88 19.25 -6.94
CA ALA A 127 -16.70 20.09 -7.12
C ALA A 127 -15.42 19.25 -7.27
N GLY A 128 -14.41 19.80 -7.95
CA GLY A 128 -13.08 19.22 -8.03
C GLY A 128 -12.32 19.29 -6.70
N ILE A 129 -11.42 18.34 -6.48
CA ILE A 129 -10.57 18.24 -5.29
C ILE A 129 -9.44 19.26 -5.39
N LYS A 130 -9.39 20.18 -4.43
CA LYS A 130 -8.27 21.09 -4.24
C LYS A 130 -7.23 20.39 -3.38
N ILE A 131 -6.11 19.99 -3.97
CA ILE A 131 -5.08 19.20 -3.27
C ILE A 131 -4.43 20.01 -2.14
N HIS A 132 -4.37 21.33 -2.30
CA HIS A 132 -3.83 22.27 -1.31
C HIS A 132 -4.84 22.63 -0.19
N ASP A 133 -6.08 22.16 -0.27
CA ASP A 133 -7.07 22.43 0.77
C ASP A 133 -6.73 21.67 2.06
N THR A 134 -6.57 22.39 3.18
CA THR A 134 -6.13 21.80 4.44
C THR A 134 -7.07 20.71 4.95
N ARG A 135 -8.38 20.83 4.70
CA ARG A 135 -9.36 19.82 5.13
C ARG A 135 -9.23 18.55 4.29
N MET A 136 -9.04 18.69 2.98
CA MET A 136 -8.75 17.57 2.08
C MET A 136 -7.43 16.88 2.42
N MET A 137 -6.36 17.63 2.69
CA MET A 137 -5.06 17.06 3.07
C MET A 137 -5.16 16.22 4.33
N ARG A 138 -5.82 16.75 5.38
CA ARG A 138 -6.06 16.03 6.64
C ARG A 138 -6.83 14.73 6.44
N LEU A 139 -7.88 14.76 5.60
CA LEU A 139 -8.66 13.57 5.26
C LEU A 139 -7.78 12.54 4.53
N MET A 140 -7.03 12.96 3.50
CA MET A 140 -6.14 12.07 2.74
C MET A 140 -5.06 11.46 3.64
N GLU A 141 -4.50 12.23 4.56
CA GLU A 141 -3.50 11.78 5.53
C GLU A 141 -4.07 10.70 6.45
N VAL A 142 -5.23 10.95 7.08
CA VAL A 142 -5.91 9.97 7.94
C VAL A 142 -6.25 8.69 7.17
N LEU A 143 -6.75 8.82 5.94
CA LEU A 143 -7.05 7.66 5.08
C LEU A 143 -5.79 6.88 4.68
N ARG A 144 -4.65 7.56 4.51
CA ARG A 144 -3.37 6.93 4.22
C ARG A 144 -2.87 6.12 5.41
N HIS A 145 -2.87 6.70 6.60
CA HIS A 145 -2.44 6.03 7.83
C HIS A 145 -3.40 4.92 8.24
N GLY A 146 -4.68 5.07 7.87
CA GLY A 146 -5.75 4.14 8.20
C GLY A 146 -5.97 2.97 7.24
N GLY A 147 -5.32 2.96 6.07
CA GLY A 147 -5.54 1.96 5.03
C GLY A 147 -5.22 0.50 5.40
N THR A 148 -4.72 0.27 6.62
CA THR A 148 -4.37 -1.06 7.19
C THR A 148 -5.53 -1.74 7.92
N GLN A 149 -6.68 -1.08 8.11
CA GLN A 149 -7.86 -1.70 8.73
C GLN A 149 -8.55 -2.67 7.76
N LEU A 150 -8.51 -3.98 8.08
CA LEU A 150 -9.06 -5.07 7.27
C LEU A 150 -10.56 -4.90 6.92
N ASN A 151 -11.31 -4.14 7.72
CA ASN A 151 -12.76 -3.95 7.56
C ASN A 151 -13.16 -2.59 6.95
N GLY A 152 -12.20 -1.78 6.53
CA GLY A 152 -12.45 -0.42 6.03
C GLY A 152 -12.91 0.57 7.11
N TRP A 153 -13.12 1.83 6.72
CA TRP A 153 -13.43 2.92 7.63
C TRP A 153 -14.93 3.20 7.75
N ARG A 154 -15.43 3.36 8.97
CA ARG A 154 -16.72 4.03 9.21
C ARG A 154 -16.52 5.54 9.22
N SER A 155 -17.52 6.30 8.75
CA SER A 155 -17.44 7.77 8.70
C SER A 155 -17.13 8.39 10.06
N ASP A 156 -17.68 7.82 11.15
CA ASP A 156 -17.47 8.34 12.50
C ASP A 156 -16.04 8.07 12.98
N ASN A 157 -15.47 6.92 12.64
CA ASN A 157 -14.08 6.61 12.95
C ASN A 157 -13.11 7.54 12.21
N ILE A 158 -13.41 7.88 10.94
CA ILE A 158 -12.58 8.84 10.18
C ILE A 158 -12.65 10.22 10.85
N HIS A 159 -13.85 10.64 11.25
CA HIS A 159 -14.05 11.94 11.89
C HIS A 159 -13.24 12.04 13.18
N GLN A 160 -13.38 11.06 14.06
CA GLN A 160 -12.64 11.00 15.32
C GLN A 160 -11.13 10.95 15.09
N ALA A 161 -10.66 10.20 14.10
CA ALA A 161 -9.24 10.16 13.75
C ALA A 161 -8.73 11.52 13.26
N ILE A 162 -9.51 12.28 12.48
CA ILE A 162 -9.14 13.64 12.05
C ILE A 162 -9.08 14.59 13.26
N LEU A 163 -10.09 14.57 14.15
CA LEU A 163 -10.10 15.44 15.32
C LEU A 163 -8.91 15.15 16.23
N THR A 164 -8.63 13.88 16.49
CA THR A 164 -7.55 13.43 17.37
C THR A 164 -6.17 13.74 16.76
N SER A 165 -5.93 13.39 15.50
CA SER A 165 -4.61 13.56 14.87
C SER A 165 -4.20 15.02 14.68
N PHE A 166 -5.18 15.94 14.55
CA PHE A 166 -4.91 17.35 14.26
C PHE A 166 -5.35 18.30 15.38
N GLY A 167 -5.75 17.79 16.54
CA GLY A 167 -6.19 18.60 17.69
C GLY A 167 -7.34 19.55 17.33
N LEU A 168 -8.31 19.08 16.54
CA LEU A 168 -9.45 19.89 16.10
C LEU A 168 -10.67 19.63 16.96
N SER A 169 -11.47 20.67 17.14
CA SER A 169 -12.80 20.59 17.73
C SER A 169 -13.86 20.26 16.67
N ALA A 170 -14.97 19.66 17.10
CA ALA A 170 -16.03 19.14 16.20
C ALA A 170 -16.84 20.24 15.48
N ASP A 171 -16.79 21.48 15.98
CA ASP A 171 -17.32 22.69 15.35
C ASP A 171 -16.45 23.15 14.16
N ARG A 172 -15.12 23.03 14.28
CA ARG A 172 -14.15 23.42 13.25
C ARG A 172 -14.05 22.42 12.11
N ASN A 173 -14.37 21.16 12.36
CA ASN A 173 -14.53 20.12 11.34
C ASN A 173 -15.81 19.32 11.62
N THR A 174 -16.89 19.63 10.92
CA THR A 174 -18.19 19.01 11.18
C THR A 174 -18.36 17.69 10.41
N HIS A 175 -19.22 16.81 10.93
CA HIS A 175 -19.59 15.57 10.21
C HIS A 175 -20.16 15.85 8.80
N THR A 176 -20.88 16.95 8.61
CA THR A 176 -21.43 17.33 7.30
C THR A 176 -20.31 17.65 6.30
N GLN A 177 -19.28 18.39 6.73
CA GLN A 177 -18.10 18.65 5.92
C GLN A 177 -17.38 17.35 5.57
N LEU A 178 -17.16 16.46 6.54
CA LEU A 178 -16.55 15.16 6.28
C LEU A 178 -17.36 14.32 5.29
N ARG A 179 -18.69 14.27 5.42
CA ARG A 179 -19.56 13.52 4.49
C ARG A 179 -19.44 14.06 3.07
N TYR A 180 -19.42 15.39 2.92
CA TYR A 180 -19.23 16.03 1.62
C TYR A 180 -17.86 15.70 1.02
N ASP A 181 -16.81 15.79 1.83
CA ASP A 181 -15.44 15.51 1.46
C ASP A 181 -15.22 14.06 1.04
N VAL A 182 -15.76 13.10 1.80
CA VAL A 182 -15.76 11.69 1.43
C VAL A 182 -16.55 11.45 0.15
N ARG A 183 -17.74 12.06 0.00
CA ARG A 183 -18.53 11.95 -1.24
C ARG A 183 -17.74 12.45 -2.44
N LYS A 184 -17.02 13.56 -2.27
CA LYS A 184 -16.15 14.16 -3.28
C LYS A 184 -15.03 13.20 -3.67
N MET A 185 -14.28 12.69 -2.69
CA MET A 185 -13.22 11.69 -2.89
C MET A 185 -13.71 10.40 -3.56
N LYS A 186 -14.96 9.98 -3.30
CA LYS A 186 -15.55 8.82 -3.97
C LYS A 186 -15.91 9.11 -5.43
N ALA A 187 -16.47 10.27 -5.71
CA ALA A 187 -16.85 10.65 -7.07
C ALA A 187 -15.64 10.73 -8.01
N HIS A 188 -14.50 11.20 -7.48
CA HIS A 188 -13.25 11.31 -8.24
C HIS A 188 -12.48 10.01 -8.40
N GLY A 189 -12.87 8.93 -7.68
CA GLY A 189 -12.24 7.61 -7.80
C GLY A 189 -11.24 7.19 -6.70
N PRO A 190 -10.63 8.06 -5.88
CA PRO A 190 -9.74 7.62 -4.79
C PRO A 190 -10.35 6.66 -3.75
N LEU A 191 -11.67 6.72 -3.54
CA LEU A 191 -12.37 5.94 -2.51
C LEU A 191 -13.53 5.11 -3.08
N GLU A 192 -13.71 3.91 -2.54
CA GLU A 192 -14.83 3.00 -2.80
C GLU A 192 -15.63 2.72 -1.52
N ARG A 193 -16.84 2.17 -1.64
CA ARG A 193 -17.61 1.65 -0.52
C ARG A 193 -17.74 0.13 -0.66
N ASN A 194 -17.30 -0.62 0.36
CA ASN A 194 -17.45 -2.07 0.45
C ASN A 194 -18.27 -2.40 1.70
N GLY A 195 -19.46 -2.98 1.54
CA GLY A 195 -20.28 -3.44 2.68
C GLY A 195 -20.63 -2.35 3.71
N GLY A 196 -20.74 -1.09 3.28
CA GLY A 196 -21.00 0.06 4.15
C GLY A 196 -19.75 0.81 4.64
N ALA A 197 -18.57 0.18 4.60
CA ALA A 197 -17.30 0.78 4.96
C ALA A 197 -16.64 1.52 3.78
N ILE A 198 -15.88 2.57 4.08
CA ILE A 198 -15.10 3.38 3.14
C ILE A 198 -13.70 2.76 3.02
N CYS A 199 -13.29 2.45 1.79
CA CYS A 199 -11.98 1.86 1.52
C CYS A 199 -11.26 2.67 0.43
N THR A 200 -9.93 2.61 0.42
CA THR A 200 -9.15 3.13 -0.70
C THR A 200 -9.37 2.27 -1.93
N ALA A 201 -9.57 2.90 -3.09
CA ALA A 201 -9.81 2.16 -4.34
C ALA A 201 -8.60 1.27 -4.68
N SER A 202 -8.87 0.09 -5.26
CA SER A 202 -7.82 -0.80 -5.75
C SER A 202 -7.48 -0.44 -7.19
N PRO A 203 -6.21 -0.26 -7.57
CA PRO A 203 -5.82 0.07 -8.95
C PRO A 203 -6.19 -1.03 -9.96
N THR A 204 -6.60 -2.22 -9.51
CA THR A 204 -7.10 -3.30 -10.37
C THR A 204 -8.51 -3.08 -10.90
N LYS A 205 -9.26 -2.11 -10.37
CA LYS A 205 -10.49 -1.62 -10.99
C LYS A 205 -10.18 -0.33 -11.72
N GLY A 206 -9.85 -0.45 -13.00
CA GLY A 206 -10.00 0.67 -13.92
C GLY A 206 -11.43 1.23 -13.81
N PRO A 207 -11.64 2.53 -14.11
CA PRO A 207 -12.96 3.11 -14.06
C PRO A 207 -13.90 2.27 -14.92
N LYS A 208 -15.04 1.85 -14.36
CA LYS A 208 -16.16 1.41 -15.17
C LYS A 208 -16.61 2.62 -15.98
N LEU A 209 -16.04 2.75 -17.18
CA LEU A 209 -16.60 3.56 -18.24
C LEU A 209 -18.00 2.97 -18.50
N ARG A 210 -19.01 3.80 -18.28
CA ARG A 210 -20.33 3.61 -18.88
C ARG A 210 -20.30 4.26 -20.25
#